data_AF-A0A1I6WEM1-F1
#
_entry.id   AF-A0A1I6WEM1-F1
#
_cell.length_a   1.000
_cell.length_b   1.000
_cell.length_c   1.000
_cell.angle_alpha   90.00
_cell.angle_beta   90.00
_cell.angle_gamma   90.00
#
_symmetry.space_group_name_H-M   'P 1'
#
loop_
_entity.id
_entity.type
_entity.pdbx_description
1 polymer ?
#
loop_
_entity_poly.entity_id
_entity_poly.type
_entity_poly.pdbx_seq_one_letter_code
_entity_poly.pdbx_strand_id
1 'polypeptide(L)'
;MTNTFQSIATSAPIISNKASTIKLNLADTLSTDMGHCFSKVPKLHSIYQDIDLDTPNCSNPISCLFCENYVIHTDKEDIHKLLSAKKVFEMANSSQSSENIFLVIQKINDVLDSILNNDPKNEQTMILSSKLISTGKLSPFFDIMLNTLTDLGVSFYE
;
A
#
# COMPACT_ATOMS: atom_id res chain seq x y z
N MET A 1 29.80 -31.10 8.43
CA MET A 1 28.46 -30.60 8.75
C MET A 1 28.40 -29.15 8.30
N THR A 2 28.12 -28.96 7.01
CA THR A 2 28.08 -27.66 6.34
C THR A 2 26.62 -27.25 6.20
N ASN A 3 26.29 -26.08 6.75
CA ASN A 3 24.93 -25.55 6.86
C ASN A 3 24.29 -25.34 5.48
N THR A 4 23.24 -26.12 5.22
CA THR A 4 22.34 -25.99 4.07
C THR A 4 21.28 -24.93 4.36
N PHE A 5 21.64 -23.66 4.24
CA PHE A 5 20.67 -22.56 4.10
C PHE A 5 21.12 -21.63 2.97
N GLN A 6 21.18 -22.21 1.77
CA GLN A 6 21.38 -21.46 0.54
C GLN A 6 20.45 -22.04 -0.54
N SER A 7 19.14 -21.99 -0.31
CA SER A 7 18.14 -22.06 -1.37
C SER A 7 16.76 -21.82 -0.76
N ILE A 8 16.20 -20.64 -1.03
CA ILE A 8 14.80 -20.33 -1.39
C ILE A 8 14.70 -18.80 -1.22
N ALA A 9 15.20 -18.08 -2.22
CA ALA A 9 14.95 -16.64 -2.40
C ALA A 9 14.89 -16.31 -3.89
N THR A 10 14.41 -17.26 -4.71
CA THR A 10 14.37 -17.15 -6.18
C THR A 10 12.93 -17.30 -6.63
N SER A 11 12.14 -16.25 -6.45
CA SER A 11 10.88 -15.99 -7.17
C SER A 11 10.11 -14.75 -6.68
N ALA A 12 10.61 -13.97 -5.71
CA ALA A 12 10.09 -12.62 -5.55
C ALA A 12 10.68 -11.76 -6.69
N PRO A 13 9.87 -11.06 -7.52
CA PRO A 13 10.40 -10.11 -8.47
C PRO A 13 11.26 -9.10 -7.69
N ILE A 14 12.54 -9.03 -8.05
CA ILE A 14 13.46 -8.05 -7.48
C ILE A 14 12.92 -6.69 -7.90
N ILE A 15 12.15 -6.04 -7.02
CA ILE A 15 11.86 -4.61 -7.14
C ILE A 15 13.24 -3.96 -7.17
N SER A 16 13.53 -3.27 -8.27
CA SER A 16 14.74 -2.48 -8.51
C SER A 16 15.29 -1.91 -7.20
N ASN A 17 16.58 -2.13 -6.90
CA ASN A 17 17.32 -1.60 -5.73
C ASN A 17 17.36 -0.05 -5.66
N LYS A 18 16.53 0.64 -6.43
CA LYS A 18 16.43 2.08 -6.52
C LYS A 18 15.16 2.52 -5.79
N ALA A 19 15.31 2.95 -4.54
CA ALA A 19 14.21 3.50 -3.77
C ALA A 19 13.52 4.62 -4.56
N SER A 20 12.22 4.48 -4.87
CA SER A 20 11.42 5.62 -5.32
C SER A 20 11.38 6.65 -4.22
N THR A 21 11.77 7.88 -4.49
CA THR A 21 11.52 8.99 -3.56
C THR A 21 10.02 9.24 -3.51
N ILE A 22 9.38 8.87 -2.40
CA ILE A 22 7.96 9.10 -2.18
C ILE A 22 7.76 10.58 -1.86
N LYS A 23 6.82 11.22 -2.56
CA LYS A 23 6.51 12.64 -2.37
C LYS A 23 5.68 12.79 -1.09
N LEU A 24 6.18 13.56 -0.13
CA LEU A 24 5.54 13.79 1.15
C LEU A 24 5.02 15.23 1.23
N ASN A 25 3.81 15.41 1.78
CA ASN A 25 3.29 16.69 2.23
C ASN A 25 3.32 17.82 1.17
N LEU A 26 3.08 17.49 -0.11
CA LEU A 26 2.92 18.53 -1.15
C LEU A 26 1.61 19.28 -0.97
N ALA A 27 1.64 20.59 -1.15
CA ALA A 27 0.45 21.43 -1.19
C ALA A 27 -0.32 21.27 -2.51
N ASP A 28 -1.58 21.74 -2.53
CA ASP A 28 -2.46 21.74 -3.71
C ASP A 28 -2.71 20.35 -4.32
N THR A 29 -2.79 19.33 -3.46
CA THR A 29 -3.09 17.96 -3.86
C THR A 29 -4.56 17.59 -3.68
N LEU A 30 -5.00 16.59 -4.43
CA LEU A 30 -6.32 15.99 -4.30
C LEU A 30 -6.24 14.73 -3.44
N SER A 31 -7.07 14.65 -2.38
CA SER A 31 -7.17 13.46 -1.54
C SER A 31 -7.81 12.27 -2.29
N THR A 32 -7.34 11.07 -1.97
CA THR A 32 -7.77 9.77 -2.50
C THR A 32 -7.84 8.75 -1.37
N ASP A 33 -8.31 7.54 -1.65
CA ASP A 33 -8.37 6.45 -0.67
C ASP A 33 -7.00 5.81 -0.38
N MET A 34 -5.98 6.10 -1.19
CA MET A 34 -4.61 5.57 -1.02
C MET A 34 -3.60 6.65 -0.65
N GLY A 35 -4.02 7.91 -0.44
CA GLY A 35 -3.14 9.05 -0.22
C GLY A 35 -3.61 10.26 -1.03
N HIS A 36 -2.73 10.93 -1.76
CA HIS A 36 -3.02 12.13 -2.52
C HIS A 36 -2.43 12.09 -3.94
N CYS A 37 -2.89 13.04 -4.75
CA CYS A 37 -2.46 13.20 -6.12
C CYS A 37 -2.21 14.68 -6.46
N PHE A 38 -1.07 15.00 -7.08
CA PHE A 38 -0.77 16.37 -7.52
C PHE A 38 -1.08 16.64 -9.01
N SER A 39 -1.47 15.62 -9.79
CA SER A 39 -1.80 15.77 -11.22
C SER A 39 -2.82 14.75 -11.71
N LYS A 40 -3.82 15.20 -12.49
CA LYS A 40 -4.91 14.37 -12.99
C LYS A 40 -4.54 13.43 -14.15
N VAL A 41 -3.33 13.50 -14.67
CA VAL A 41 -2.88 12.65 -15.80
C VAL A 41 -2.08 11.49 -15.24
N PRO A 42 -2.68 10.30 -15.03
CA PRO A 42 -1.98 9.18 -14.40
C PRO A 42 -0.83 8.70 -15.28
N LYS A 43 0.30 8.43 -14.64
CA LYS A 43 1.52 7.97 -15.32
C LYS A 43 2.26 6.99 -14.42
N LEU A 44 2.67 5.86 -14.99
CA LEU A 44 3.50 4.88 -14.28
C LEU A 44 4.86 5.51 -13.94
N HIS A 45 5.30 5.36 -12.70
CA HIS A 45 6.64 5.81 -12.33
C HIS A 45 7.68 4.98 -13.09
N SER A 46 8.68 5.64 -13.68
CA SER A 46 9.72 5.00 -14.48
C SER A 46 10.48 3.86 -13.80
N ILE A 47 10.51 3.79 -12.48
CA ILE A 47 11.18 2.68 -11.77
C ILE A 47 10.41 1.36 -11.87
N TYR A 48 9.13 1.42 -12.26
CA TYR A 48 8.24 0.27 -12.41
C TYR A 48 7.99 -0.10 -13.88
N GLN A 49 8.67 0.56 -14.82
CA GLN A 49 8.44 0.37 -16.27
C GLN A 49 8.76 -1.05 -16.76
N ASP A 50 9.63 -1.77 -16.06
CA ASP A 50 10.08 -3.13 -16.41
C ASP A 50 9.35 -4.21 -15.58
N ILE A 51 8.33 -3.83 -14.81
CA ILE A 51 7.48 -4.74 -14.04
C ILE A 51 6.13 -4.86 -14.76
N ASP A 52 5.58 -6.08 -14.82
CA ASP A 52 4.25 -6.34 -15.36
C ASP A 52 3.16 -5.80 -14.40
N LEU A 53 2.91 -4.49 -14.47
CA LEU A 53 1.88 -3.78 -13.73
C LEU A 53 0.92 -3.10 -14.68
N ASP A 54 -0.36 -3.06 -14.29
CA ASP A 54 -1.34 -2.26 -14.98
C ASP A 54 -0.92 -0.78 -15.02
N THR A 55 -1.21 -0.13 -16.15
CA THR A 55 -1.01 1.32 -16.27
C THR A 55 -1.89 2.02 -15.24
N PRO A 56 -1.36 3.00 -14.47
CA PRO A 56 -2.15 3.70 -13.47
C PRO A 56 -3.44 4.29 -14.05
N ASN A 57 -4.53 4.03 -13.35
CA ASN A 57 -5.88 4.47 -13.68
C ASN A 57 -6.49 5.09 -12.42
N CYS A 58 -6.93 6.35 -12.48
CA CYS A 58 -7.53 7.04 -11.34
C CYS A 58 -8.81 6.37 -10.79
N SER A 59 -9.40 5.44 -11.54
CA SER A 59 -10.55 4.61 -11.07
C SER A 59 -10.12 3.36 -10.30
N ASN A 60 -8.82 3.02 -10.32
CA ASN A 60 -8.22 1.92 -9.56
C ASN A 60 -7.26 2.50 -8.51
N PRO A 61 -7.70 2.66 -7.25
CA PRO A 61 -6.87 3.23 -6.19
C PRO A 61 -5.53 2.52 -5.98
N ILE A 62 -5.48 1.19 -6.18
CA ILE A 62 -4.26 0.39 -6.00
C ILE A 62 -3.16 0.86 -6.97
N SER A 63 -3.55 1.10 -8.22
CA SER A 63 -2.63 1.55 -9.26
C SER A 63 -2.03 2.94 -8.98
N CYS A 64 -2.68 3.75 -8.13
CA CYS A 64 -2.15 5.05 -7.71
C CYS A 64 -0.84 4.93 -6.93
N LEU A 65 -0.62 3.85 -6.18
CA LEU A 65 0.62 3.64 -5.40
C LEU A 65 1.88 3.59 -6.28
N PHE A 66 1.73 3.19 -7.55
CA PHE A 66 2.81 3.08 -8.53
C PHE A 66 2.88 4.28 -9.47
N CYS A 67 2.01 5.28 -9.27
CA CYS A 67 1.95 6.46 -10.11
C CYS A 67 3.05 7.47 -9.77
N GLU A 68 3.63 8.12 -10.79
CA GLU A 68 4.55 9.25 -10.60
C GLU A 68 3.89 10.43 -9.87
N ASN A 69 2.56 10.51 -9.92
CA ASN A 69 1.78 11.58 -9.31
C ASN A 69 1.40 11.35 -7.85
N TYR A 70 1.76 10.19 -7.31
CA TYR A 70 1.44 9.80 -5.95
C TYR A 70 2.11 10.71 -4.93
N VAL A 71 1.32 11.18 -3.97
CA VAL A 71 1.75 11.94 -2.79
C VAL A 71 1.12 11.28 -1.58
N ILE A 72 1.79 11.33 -0.45
CA ILE A 72 1.18 11.00 0.83
C ILE A 72 1.36 12.17 1.79
N HIS A 73 0.32 12.50 2.53
CA HIS A 73 0.41 13.42 3.66
C HIS A 73 0.68 12.58 4.91
N THR A 74 1.58 13.05 5.78
CA THR A 74 2.00 12.28 6.97
C THR A 74 1.01 12.45 8.13
N ASP A 75 -0.23 12.81 7.84
CA ASP A 75 -1.24 13.04 8.84
C ASP A 75 -1.91 11.72 9.27
N LYS A 76 -2.77 11.82 10.28
CA LYS A 76 -3.47 10.67 10.84
C LYS A 76 -4.40 10.00 9.82
N GLU A 77 -5.02 10.78 8.94
CA GLU A 77 -6.03 10.25 8.01
C GLU A 77 -5.38 9.36 6.96
N ASP A 78 -4.31 9.85 6.35
CA ASP A 78 -3.57 9.15 5.32
C ASP A 78 -2.84 7.90 5.86
N ILE A 79 -2.23 8.01 7.04
CA ILE A 79 -1.63 6.85 7.73
C ILE A 79 -2.71 5.78 7.99
N HIS A 80 -3.90 6.19 8.43
CA HIS A 80 -4.99 5.26 8.71
C HIS A 80 -5.54 4.61 7.43
N LYS A 81 -5.67 5.36 6.33
CA LYS A 81 -6.04 4.84 5.01
C LYS A 81 -5.04 3.79 4.52
N LEU A 82 -3.74 4.08 4.56
CA LEU A 82 -2.69 3.14 4.14
C LEU A 82 -2.65 1.87 4.98
N LEU A 83 -2.74 1.98 6.30
CA LEU A 83 -2.77 0.80 7.17
C LEU A 83 -4.05 -0.02 6.97
N SER A 84 -5.18 0.63 6.67
CA SER A 84 -6.43 -0.06 6.33
C SER A 84 -6.28 -0.84 5.02
N ALA A 85 -5.70 -0.22 4.00
CA ALA A 85 -5.38 -0.85 2.72
C ALA A 85 -4.50 -2.09 2.94
N LYS A 86 -3.38 -1.92 3.66
CA LYS A 86 -2.47 -3.01 4.00
C LYS A 86 -3.20 -4.17 4.66
N LYS A 87 -4.04 -3.89 5.65
CA LYS A 87 -4.78 -4.95 6.36
C LYS A 87 -5.70 -5.74 5.41
N VAL A 88 -6.40 -5.07 4.51
CA VAL A 88 -7.28 -5.75 3.55
C VAL A 88 -6.47 -6.60 2.56
N PHE A 89 -5.34 -6.10 2.05
CA PHE A 89 -4.48 -6.89 1.18
C PHE A 89 -3.82 -8.08 1.88
N GLU A 90 -3.46 -7.94 3.16
CA GLU A 90 -2.96 -9.07 3.95
C GLU A 90 -4.02 -10.17 4.10
N MET A 91 -5.29 -9.80 4.36
CA MET A 91 -6.42 -10.75 4.40
C MET A 91 -6.67 -11.40 3.04
N ALA A 92 -6.52 -10.66 1.94
CA ALA A 92 -6.66 -11.21 0.59
C ALA A 92 -5.50 -12.16 0.23
N ASN A 93 -4.26 -11.82 0.60
CA ASN A 93 -3.08 -12.63 0.29
C ASN A 93 -3.10 -14.00 0.98
N SER A 94 -3.65 -14.11 2.19
CA SER A 94 -3.79 -15.39 2.89
C SER A 94 -4.77 -16.35 2.20
N SER A 95 -5.74 -15.82 1.44
CA SER A 95 -6.73 -16.63 0.72
C SER A 95 -6.32 -16.96 -0.73
N GLN A 96 -5.58 -16.06 -1.39
CA GLN A 96 -5.15 -16.20 -2.78
C GLN A 96 -3.74 -15.60 -2.94
N SER A 97 -2.71 -16.45 -2.97
CA SER A 97 -1.33 -16.01 -3.17
C SER A 97 -1.13 -15.48 -4.60
N SER A 98 -1.23 -14.17 -4.78
CA SER A 98 -0.92 -13.50 -6.05
C SER A 98 0.28 -12.58 -5.89
N GLU A 99 1.24 -12.67 -6.81
CA GLU A 99 2.47 -11.86 -6.80
C GLU A 99 2.16 -10.36 -6.79
N ASN A 100 1.05 -9.95 -7.41
CA ASN A 100 0.59 -8.56 -7.44
C ASN A 100 0.17 -8.04 -6.06
N ILE A 101 -0.50 -8.85 -5.23
CA ILE A 101 -0.87 -8.43 -3.87
C ILE A 101 0.38 -8.23 -3.01
N PHE A 102 1.37 -9.11 -3.15
CA PHE A 102 2.64 -8.97 -2.44
C PHE A 102 3.36 -7.65 -2.79
N LEU A 103 3.42 -7.30 -4.08
CA LEU A 103 3.99 -6.04 -4.55
C LEU A 103 3.28 -4.81 -3.96
N VAL A 104 1.95 -4.86 -3.86
CA VAL A 104 1.14 -3.79 -3.24
C VAL A 104 1.48 -3.64 -1.75
N ILE A 105 1.54 -4.75 -1.01
CA ILE A 105 1.90 -4.74 0.42
C ILE A 105 3.31 -4.20 0.62
N GLN A 106 4.28 -4.63 -0.19
CA GLN A 106 5.64 -4.07 -0.16
C GLN A 106 5.63 -2.56 -0.41
N LYS A 107 4.90 -2.12 -1.43
CA LYS A 107 4.82 -0.68 -1.74
C LYS A 107 4.22 0.13 -0.60
N ILE A 108 3.18 -0.39 0.07
CA ILE A 108 2.62 0.28 1.24
C ILE A 108 3.65 0.34 2.38
N ASN A 109 4.41 -0.73 2.62
CA ASN A 109 5.50 -0.71 3.62
C ASN A 109 6.55 0.35 3.28
N ASP A 110 6.98 0.47 2.02
CA ASP A 110 7.94 1.50 1.60
C ASP A 110 7.42 2.93 1.88
N VAL A 111 6.11 3.14 1.68
CA VAL A 111 5.44 4.42 2.00
C VAL A 111 5.46 4.68 3.50
N LEU A 112 5.07 3.69 4.30
CA LEU A 112 5.06 3.77 5.76
C LEU A 112 6.46 4.01 6.33
N ASP A 113 7.49 3.35 5.80
CA ASP A 113 8.88 3.56 6.16
C ASP A 113 9.35 4.96 5.77
N SER A 114 8.93 5.48 4.62
CA SER A 114 9.25 6.85 4.21
C SER A 114 8.61 7.90 5.12
N ILE A 115 7.40 7.64 5.64
CA ILE A 115 6.72 8.49 6.63
C ILE A 115 7.49 8.50 7.96
N LEU A 116 7.92 7.33 8.45
CA LEU A 116 8.68 7.20 9.69
C LEU A 116 10.07 7.81 9.60
N ASN A 117 10.77 7.58 8.49
CA ASN A 117 12.10 8.13 8.25
C ASN A 117 12.07 9.65 8.08
N ASN A 118 10.94 10.22 7.66
CA ASN A 118 10.74 11.67 7.56
C ASN A 118 10.52 12.32 8.94
N ASP A 119 9.62 11.76 9.76
CA ASP A 119 9.40 12.19 11.14
C ASP A 119 9.06 10.98 12.05
N PRO A 120 9.96 10.57 12.96
CA PRO A 120 9.73 9.47 13.88
C PRO A 120 8.49 9.64 14.78
N LYS A 121 7.98 10.87 14.97
CA LYS A 121 6.74 11.10 15.75
C LYS A 121 5.52 10.41 15.13
N ASN A 122 5.57 10.10 13.84
CA ASN A 122 4.51 9.37 13.15
C ASN A 122 4.32 7.94 13.68
N GLU A 123 5.31 7.37 14.37
CA GLU A 123 5.22 6.04 15.00
C GLU A 123 4.00 5.93 15.92
N GLN A 124 3.76 6.95 16.75
CA GLN A 124 2.62 6.94 17.67
C GLN A 124 1.29 6.94 16.91
N THR A 125 1.21 7.69 15.80
CA THR A 125 0.03 7.73 14.92
C THR A 125 -0.22 6.37 14.25
N MET A 126 0.84 5.70 13.80
CA MET A 126 0.76 4.36 13.20
C MET A 126 0.34 3.29 14.21
N ILE A 127 0.85 3.35 15.44
CA ILE A 127 0.44 2.44 16.53
C ILE A 127 -1.05 2.63 16.86
N LEU A 128 -1.49 3.89 17.03
CA LEU A 128 -2.90 4.19 17.30
C LEU A 128 -3.82 3.72 16.17
N SER A 129 -3.41 3.95 14.91
CA SER A 129 -4.16 3.52 13.73
C SER A 129 -4.23 2.00 13.62
N SER A 130 -3.10 1.31 13.84
CA SER A 130 -3.04 -0.16 13.87
C SER A 130 -3.96 -0.75 14.94
N LYS A 131 -4.04 -0.13 16.12
CA LYS A 131 -4.96 -0.55 17.19
C LYS A 131 -6.43 -0.35 16.82
N LEU A 132 -6.77 0.72 16.10
CA LEU A 132 -8.14 0.91 15.59
C LEU A 132 -8.48 -0.19 14.58
N ILE A 133 -7.58 -0.44 13.63
CA ILE A 133 -7.75 -1.45 12.59
C ILE A 133 -7.88 -2.86 13.18
N SER A 134 -7.11 -3.19 14.22
CA SER A 134 -7.23 -4.47 14.92
C SER A 134 -8.59 -4.66 15.62
N THR A 135 -9.34 -3.58 15.85
CA THR A 135 -10.72 -3.62 16.36
C THR A 135 -11.77 -3.56 15.25
N GLY A 136 -11.37 -3.74 13.99
CA GLY A 136 -12.26 -3.71 12.82
C GLY A 136 -12.56 -2.31 12.29
N LYS A 137 -11.92 -1.26 12.83
CA LYS A 137 -12.13 0.12 12.37
C LYS A 137 -11.17 0.44 11.24
N LEU A 138 -11.57 0.14 10.01
CA LEU A 138 -10.88 0.53 8.78
C LEU A 138 -11.29 1.95 8.39
N SER A 139 -10.57 2.55 7.44
CA SER A 139 -11.03 3.76 6.75
C SER A 139 -12.34 3.47 6.00
N PRO A 140 -13.21 4.47 5.77
CA PRO A 140 -14.54 4.27 5.17
C PRO A 140 -14.52 3.49 3.85
N PHE A 141 -13.57 3.79 2.95
CA PHE A 141 -13.46 3.08 1.67
C PHE A 141 -13.20 1.59 1.85
N PHE A 142 -12.19 1.21 2.63
CA PHE A 142 -11.82 -0.19 2.86
C PHE A 142 -12.86 -0.96 3.67
N ASP A 143 -13.56 -0.28 4.59
CA ASP A 143 -14.69 -0.86 5.30
C ASP A 143 -15.84 -1.22 4.34
N ILE A 144 -16.24 -0.28 3.49
CA ILE A 144 -17.28 -0.51 2.47
C ILE A 144 -16.85 -1.60 1.49
N MET A 145 -15.59 -1.57 1.04
CA MET A 145 -15.07 -2.57 0.11
C MET A 145 -15.11 -3.98 0.71
N LEU A 146 -14.68 -4.15 1.96
CA LEU A 146 -14.68 -5.44 2.64
C LEU A 146 -16.11 -5.96 2.84
N ASN A 147 -17.00 -5.10 3.35
CA ASN A 147 -18.41 -5.44 3.54
C ASN A 147 -19.09 -5.84 2.23
N THR A 148 -18.83 -5.11 1.14
CA THR A 148 -19.37 -5.43 -0.20
C THR A 148 -18.90 -6.81 -0.67
N LEU A 149 -17.61 -7.12 -0.49
CA LEU A 149 -17.08 -8.43 -0.89
C LEU A 149 -17.63 -9.56 -0.02
N THR A 150 -17.83 -9.32 1.28
CA THR A 150 -18.51 -10.27 2.17
C THR A 150 -19.96 -10.50 1.78
N ASP A 151 -20.71 -9.46 1.43
CA ASP A 151 -22.09 -9.57 0.94
C ASP A 151 -22.17 -10.37 -0.38
N LEU A 152 -21.12 -10.30 -1.20
CA LEU A 152 -20.96 -11.12 -2.42
C LEU A 152 -20.46 -12.55 -2.15
N GLY A 153 -20.26 -12.93 -0.89
CA GLY A 153 -19.91 -14.29 -0.47
C GLY A 153 -18.40 -14.57 -0.39
N VAL A 154 -17.54 -13.55 -0.45
CA VAL A 154 -16.10 -13.72 -0.22
C VAL A 154 -15.82 -13.77 1.28
N SER A 155 -15.19 -14.86 1.75
CA SER A 155 -14.80 -15.01 3.16
C SER A 155 -13.39 -14.49 3.40
N PHE A 156 -13.25 -13.51 4.29
CA PHE A 156 -11.96 -12.93 4.72
C PHE A 156 -11.56 -13.34 6.14
N TYR A 157 -12.50 -13.93 6.87
CA TYR A 157 -12.32 -14.42 8.22
C TYR A 157 -12.36 -15.95 8.16
N GLU A 158 -11.35 -16.58 8.76
CA GLU A 158 -11.37 -18.02 9.07
C GLU A 158 -12.16 -18.27 10.35
#